data_AF-A0A4P6PL82-F1
#
_entry.id   AF-A0A4P6PL82-F1
#
_cell.length_a   1.000
_cell.length_b   1.000
_cell.length_c   1.000
_cell.angle_alpha   90.00
_cell.angle_beta   90.00
_cell.angle_gamma   90.00
#
_symmetry.space_group_name_H-M   'P 1'
#
loop_
_entity.id
_entity.type
_entity.pdbx_description
1 polymer ?
#
loop_
_entity_poly.entity_id
_entity_poly.type
_entity_poly.pdbx_seq_one_letter_code
_entity_poly.pdbx_strand_id
1 'polypeptide(L)'
;MKFLRGFFMFLGVLALTAAIGIGISFWVRPSEVPVAEGAGAISPEMLEQARIVSERVGKRMAWMMILISAVLQLFAWIAALAKTKAIRRAGNDPAHTLELLEAIDIYYDLPLYFGLLGSVGSFIVMTYFPDAGLMFAYASTAMGIIVSVILRLGYHTPLKQELLTASADAK
;
A
#
# COMPACT_ATOMS: atom_id res chain seq x y z
N MET A 1 -4.66 -8.07 20.67
CA MET A 1 -3.26 -8.38 20.27
C MET A 1 -3.12 -9.51 19.24
N LYS A 2 -3.97 -10.55 19.22
CA LYS A 2 -3.87 -11.67 18.24
C LYS A 2 -3.94 -11.22 16.76
N PHE A 3 -4.81 -10.27 16.42
CA PHE A 3 -4.95 -9.74 15.05
C PHE A 3 -3.71 -8.94 14.59
N LEU A 4 -3.10 -8.17 15.50
CA LEU A 4 -1.91 -7.35 15.19
C LEU A 4 -0.66 -8.23 14.97
N ARG A 5 -0.53 -9.35 15.69
CA ARG A 5 0.51 -10.36 15.42
C ARG A 5 0.30 -11.07 14.08
N GLY A 6 -0.95 -11.39 13.72
CA GLY A 6 -1.29 -11.90 12.39
C GLY A 6 -0.96 -10.92 11.27
N PHE A 7 -1.17 -9.61 11.50
CA PHE A 7 -0.83 -8.53 10.58
C PHE A 7 0.68 -8.44 10.28
N PHE A 8 1.54 -8.38 11.30
CA PHE A 8 2.99 -8.34 11.07
C PHE A 8 3.51 -9.63 10.42
N MET A 9 2.89 -10.76 10.71
CA MET A 9 3.26 -12.05 10.12
C MET A 9 2.84 -12.13 8.65
N PHE A 10 1.62 -11.69 8.30
CA PHE A 10 1.16 -11.63 6.92
C PHE A 10 1.91 -10.59 6.08
N LEU A 11 2.16 -9.40 6.63
CA LEU A 11 2.96 -8.37 5.97
C LEU A 11 4.41 -8.81 5.80
N GLY A 12 4.98 -9.47 6.81
CA GLY A 12 6.30 -10.07 6.75
C GLY A 12 6.38 -11.16 5.70
N VAL A 13 5.39 -12.06 5.61
CA VAL A 13 5.32 -13.10 4.58
C VAL A 13 5.11 -12.49 3.20
N LEU A 14 4.23 -11.51 3.03
CA LEU A 14 3.99 -10.85 1.74
C LEU A 14 5.25 -10.11 1.26
N ALA A 15 5.88 -9.33 2.13
CA ALA A 15 7.15 -8.65 1.83
C ALA A 15 8.27 -9.65 1.54
N LEU A 16 8.35 -10.75 2.29
CA LEU A 16 9.32 -11.83 2.06
C LEU A 16 9.04 -12.54 0.72
N THR A 17 7.79 -12.83 0.37
CA THR A 17 7.44 -13.44 -0.92
C THR A 17 7.67 -12.49 -2.10
N ALA A 18 7.45 -11.19 -1.94
CA ALA A 18 7.79 -10.19 -2.95
C ALA A 18 9.31 -10.05 -3.09
N ALA A 19 10.06 -10.01 -1.98
CA ALA A 19 11.52 -9.96 -1.97
C ALA A 19 12.15 -11.25 -2.55
N ILE A 20 11.57 -12.42 -2.25
CA ILE A 20 11.96 -13.71 -2.82
C ILE A 20 11.57 -13.75 -4.30
N GLY A 21 10.39 -13.29 -4.70
CA GLY A 21 9.98 -13.24 -6.11
C GLY A 21 10.88 -12.32 -6.93
N ILE A 22 11.23 -11.15 -6.39
CA ILE A 22 12.17 -10.21 -7.02
C ILE A 22 13.59 -10.80 -7.02
N GLY A 23 14.06 -11.36 -5.91
CA GLY A 23 15.37 -12.01 -5.79
C GLY A 23 15.54 -13.22 -6.71
N ILE A 24 14.52 -14.08 -6.80
CA ILE A 24 14.46 -15.21 -7.74
C ILE A 24 14.38 -14.69 -9.17
N SER A 25 13.66 -13.60 -9.45
CA SER A 25 13.67 -13.03 -10.80
C SER A 25 15.05 -12.50 -11.21
N PHE A 26 15.84 -11.97 -10.26
CA PHE A 26 17.24 -11.59 -10.45
C PHE A 26 18.20 -12.79 -10.53
N TRP A 27 17.89 -13.92 -9.88
CA TRP A 27 18.74 -15.11 -9.82
C TRP A 27 18.49 -16.12 -10.96
N VAL A 28 17.24 -16.28 -11.39
CA VAL A 28 16.81 -17.21 -12.45
C VAL A 28 16.98 -16.60 -13.84
N ARG A 29 17.07 -15.27 -13.93
CA ARG A 29 17.52 -14.57 -15.13
C ARG A 29 18.73 -13.74 -14.75
N PRO A 30 19.93 -14.33 -14.62
CA PRO A 30 21.11 -13.53 -14.88
C PRO A 30 20.86 -12.98 -16.27
N SER A 31 20.71 -11.66 -16.35
CA SER A 31 20.62 -10.94 -17.60
C SER A 31 21.49 -11.66 -18.63
N GLU A 32 20.89 -12.21 -19.67
CA GLU A 32 21.58 -12.39 -20.95
C GLU A 32 21.88 -10.97 -21.43
N VAL A 33 22.78 -10.28 -20.71
CA VAL A 33 23.60 -9.26 -21.32
C VAL A 33 24.40 -10.09 -22.31
N PRO A 34 24.23 -9.89 -23.62
CA PRO A 34 25.17 -10.48 -24.55
C PRO A 34 26.54 -10.00 -24.08
N VAL A 35 27.35 -10.92 -23.57
CA VAL A 35 28.73 -10.62 -23.23
C VAL A 35 29.35 -10.32 -24.58
N ALA A 36 29.50 -9.03 -24.85
CA ALA A 36 30.17 -8.55 -26.03
C ALA A 36 31.61 -9.03 -25.94
N GLU A 37 31.90 -10.16 -26.57
CA GLU A 37 33.22 -10.42 -27.11
C GLU A 37 33.49 -9.34 -28.15
N GLY A 38 34.05 -8.24 -27.69
CA GLY A 38 34.37 -7.11 -28.54
C GLY A 38 34.16 -5.78 -27.82
N ALA A 39 35.23 -5.28 -27.22
CA ALA A 39 35.36 -3.86 -26.96
C ALA A 39 35.24 -3.11 -28.29
N GLY A 40 34.06 -2.57 -28.60
CA GLY A 40 33.85 -1.82 -29.84
C GLY A 40 32.40 -1.41 -30.04
N ALA A 41 32.06 -0.21 -29.58
CA ALA A 41 30.84 0.54 -29.84
C ALA A 41 29.49 -0.21 -29.63
N ILE A 42 28.74 0.22 -28.62
CA ILE A 42 27.32 -0.13 -28.53
C ILE A 42 26.64 0.41 -29.80
N SER A 43 26.18 -0.47 -30.68
CA SER A 43 25.49 -0.06 -31.91
C SER A 43 24.18 0.66 -31.56
N PRO A 44 23.71 1.61 -32.38
CA PRO A 44 22.42 2.27 -32.17
C PRO A 44 21.26 1.29 -32.00
N GLU A 45 21.32 0.14 -32.69
CA GLU A 45 20.32 -0.93 -32.60
C GLU A 45 20.34 -1.63 -31.22
N MET A 46 21.52 -1.89 -30.65
CA MET A 46 21.63 -2.48 -29.30
C MET A 46 21.14 -1.50 -28.21
N LEU A 47 21.37 -0.20 -28.37
CA LEU A 47 20.82 0.81 -27.47
C LEU A 47 19.29 0.84 -27.52
N GLU A 48 18.72 0.78 -28.71
CA GLU A 48 17.26 0.80 -28.89
C GLU A 48 16.62 -0.47 -28.29
N GLN A 49 17.23 -1.63 -28.53
CA GLN A 49 16.77 -2.89 -27.94
C GLN A 49 16.84 -2.85 -26.40
N ALA A 50 17.91 -2.28 -25.83
CA ALA A 50 18.03 -2.10 -24.38
C ALA A 50 16.96 -1.16 -23.82
N ARG A 51 16.60 -0.09 -24.53
CA ARG A 51 15.51 0.83 -24.12
C ARG A 51 14.16 0.15 -24.11
N ILE A 52 13.81 -0.61 -25.16
CA ILE A 52 12.55 -1.35 -25.25
C ILE A 52 12.43 -2.38 -24.12
N VAL A 53 13.51 -3.09 -23.80
CA VAL A 53 13.54 -4.05 -22.70
C VAL A 53 13.37 -3.33 -21.36
N SER A 54 14.10 -2.23 -21.13
CA SER A 54 14.00 -1.43 -19.91
C SER A 54 12.58 -0.87 -19.70
N GLU A 55 11.95 -0.33 -20.75
CA GLU A 55 10.58 0.20 -20.70
C GLU A 55 9.56 -0.90 -20.34
N ARG A 56 9.70 -2.09 -20.93
CA ARG A 56 8.83 -3.22 -20.64
C ARG A 56 8.97 -3.69 -19.18
N VAL A 57 10.19 -3.74 -18.66
CA VAL A 57 10.45 -4.09 -17.25
C VAL A 57 9.87 -3.01 -16.34
N GLY A 58 10.12 -1.74 -16.63
CA GLY A 58 9.59 -0.61 -15.86
C GLY A 58 8.06 -0.61 -15.78
N LYS A 59 7.37 -0.82 -16.90
CA LYS A 59 5.88 -0.93 -16.93
C LYS A 59 5.39 -2.08 -16.06
N ARG A 60 6.03 -3.26 -16.13
CA ARG A 60 5.65 -4.42 -15.30
C ARG A 60 5.85 -4.13 -13.82
N MET A 61 6.98 -3.54 -13.45
CA MET A 61 7.27 -3.15 -12.07
C MET A 61 6.22 -2.15 -11.55
N ALA A 62 5.89 -1.12 -12.33
CA ALA A 62 4.89 -0.13 -11.94
C ALA A 62 3.51 -0.76 -11.65
N TRP A 63 3.05 -1.67 -12.52
CA TRP A 63 1.79 -2.38 -12.31
C TRP A 63 1.82 -3.30 -11.09
N MET A 64 2.94 -4.00 -10.85
CA MET A 64 3.11 -4.83 -9.64
C MET A 64 3.04 -3.98 -8.37
N MET A 65 3.68 -2.82 -8.35
CA MET A 65 3.66 -1.92 -7.20
C MET A 65 2.27 -1.34 -6.96
N ILE A 66 1.55 -0.94 -8.02
CA ILE A 66 0.14 -0.51 -7.93
C ILE A 66 -0.72 -1.62 -7.34
N LEU A 67 -0.54 -2.87 -7.77
CA LEU A 67 -1.28 -4.01 -7.21
C LEU A 67 -0.97 -4.21 -5.72
N ILE A 68 0.30 -4.13 -5.31
CA ILE A 68 0.69 -4.22 -3.90
C ILE A 68 0.03 -3.09 -3.10
N SER A 69 0.05 -1.86 -3.61
CA SER A 69 -0.64 -0.73 -2.98
C SER A 69 -2.12 -1.02 -2.83
N ALA A 70 -2.82 -1.47 -3.88
CA ALA A 70 -4.24 -1.79 -3.81
C ALA A 70 -4.57 -2.85 -2.74
N VAL A 71 -3.73 -3.88 -2.60
CA VAL A 71 -3.87 -4.90 -1.54
C VAL A 71 -3.69 -4.29 -0.15
N LEU A 72 -2.70 -3.41 0.05
CA LEU A 72 -2.52 -2.70 1.32
C LEU A 72 -3.71 -1.79 1.65
N GLN A 73 -4.29 -1.13 0.65
CA GLN A 73 -5.47 -0.28 0.83
C GLN A 73 -6.71 -1.09 1.22
N LEU A 74 -6.96 -2.23 0.54
CA LEU A 74 -8.04 -3.13 0.90
C LEU A 74 -7.87 -3.67 2.32
N PHE A 75 -6.64 -4.01 2.70
CA PHE A 75 -6.34 -4.43 4.06
C PHE A 75 -6.65 -3.34 5.09
N ALA A 76 -6.20 -2.09 4.86
CA ALA A 76 -6.48 -0.97 5.75
C ALA A 76 -7.98 -0.74 5.92
N TRP A 77 -8.73 -0.82 4.82
CA TRP A 77 -10.19 -0.76 4.84
C TRP A 77 -10.81 -1.84 5.72
N ILE A 78 -10.44 -3.11 5.51
CA ILE A 78 -10.96 -4.23 6.28
C ILE A 78 -10.60 -4.07 7.76
N ALA A 79 -9.37 -3.64 8.07
CA ALA A 79 -8.92 -3.43 9.44
C ALA A 79 -9.75 -2.37 10.17
N ALA A 80 -9.99 -1.21 9.53
CA ALA A 80 -10.85 -0.16 10.06
C ALA A 80 -12.26 -0.71 10.36
N LEU A 81 -12.92 -1.29 9.37
CA LEU A 81 -14.28 -1.81 9.54
C LEU A 81 -14.37 -2.94 10.57
N ALA A 82 -13.38 -3.83 10.63
CA ALA A 82 -13.34 -4.92 11.61
C ALA A 82 -13.26 -4.37 13.04
N LYS A 83 -12.46 -3.32 13.26
CA LYS A 83 -12.34 -2.65 14.56
C LYS A 83 -13.63 -1.93 14.95
N THR A 84 -14.21 -1.16 14.04
CA THR A 84 -15.50 -0.49 14.26
C THR A 84 -16.59 -1.50 14.60
N LYS A 85 -16.67 -2.61 13.86
CA LYS A 85 -17.66 -3.67 14.09
C LYS A 85 -17.46 -4.37 15.42
N ALA A 86 -16.21 -4.57 15.85
CA ALA A 86 -15.91 -5.14 17.16
C ALA A 86 -16.36 -4.21 18.30
N ILE A 87 -16.14 -2.89 18.16
CA ILE A 87 -16.60 -1.89 19.13
C ILE A 87 -18.13 -1.86 19.20
N ARG A 88 -18.83 -1.80 18.05
CA ARG A 88 -20.31 -1.82 18.03
C ARG A 88 -20.91 -3.09 18.64
N ARG A 89 -20.25 -4.24 18.47
CA ARG A 89 -20.71 -5.53 19.02
C ARG A 89 -20.48 -5.68 20.52
N ALA A 90 -19.62 -4.87 21.12
CA ALA A 90 -19.35 -4.95 22.56
C ALA A 90 -20.57 -4.53 23.40
N GLY A 91 -21.53 -3.79 22.82
CA GLY A 91 -22.75 -3.38 23.53
C GLY A 91 -22.49 -2.42 24.67
N ASN A 92 -21.42 -1.64 24.58
CA ASN A 92 -21.05 -0.65 25.58
C ASN A 92 -22.01 0.55 25.53
N ASP A 93 -22.06 1.30 26.63
CA ASP A 93 -22.73 2.59 26.69
C ASP A 93 -22.22 3.55 25.57
N PRO A 94 -23.06 4.44 25.01
CA PRO A 94 -22.65 5.35 23.95
C PRO A 94 -21.41 6.19 24.29
N ALA A 95 -21.27 6.64 25.54
CA ALA A 95 -20.12 7.45 25.96
C ALA A 95 -18.81 6.64 25.92
N HIS A 96 -18.84 5.38 26.38
CA HIS A 96 -17.67 4.50 26.35
C HIS A 96 -17.34 4.02 24.93
N THR A 97 -18.37 3.84 24.09
CA THR A 97 -18.20 3.51 22.67
C THR A 97 -17.51 4.64 21.92
N LEU A 98 -17.82 5.89 22.26
CA LEU A 98 -17.16 7.07 21.69
C LEU A 98 -15.67 7.11 22.04
N GLU A 99 -15.30 6.88 23.30
CA GLU A 99 -13.90 6.81 23.74
C GLU A 99 -13.12 5.73 22.99
N LEU A 100 -13.72 4.55 22.81
CA LEU A 100 -13.12 3.45 22.03
C LEU A 100 -12.98 3.80 20.55
N LEU A 101 -13.94 4.54 19.98
CA LEU A 101 -13.88 5.00 18.60
C LEU A 101 -12.71 5.98 18.40
N GLU A 102 -12.51 6.92 19.33
CA GLU A 102 -11.38 7.85 19.30
C GLU A 102 -10.03 7.12 19.44
N ALA A 103 -9.97 6.07 20.27
CA ALA A 103 -8.77 5.25 20.40
C ALA A 103 -8.39 4.48 19.11
N ILE A 104 -9.34 4.29 18.18
CA ILE A 104 -9.10 3.63 16.89
C ILE A 104 -9.10 4.58 15.69
N ASP A 105 -9.17 5.91 15.88
CA ASP A 105 -9.23 6.89 14.77
C ASP A 105 -8.08 6.69 13.77
N ILE A 106 -6.90 6.31 14.26
CA ILE A 106 -5.71 6.02 13.44
C ILE A 106 -5.94 4.92 12.39
N TYR A 107 -6.87 3.98 12.61
CA TYR A 107 -7.17 2.93 11.62
C TYR A 107 -7.87 3.49 10.38
N TYR A 108 -8.57 4.62 10.50
CA TYR A 108 -9.20 5.31 9.37
C TYR A 108 -8.18 6.09 8.52
N ASP A 109 -7.01 6.40 9.10
CA ASP A 109 -5.89 7.06 8.40
C ASP A 109 -4.81 6.06 7.93
N LEU A 110 -4.91 4.79 8.30
CA LEU A 110 -4.01 3.73 7.86
C LEU A 110 -3.81 3.67 6.32
N PRO A 111 -4.86 3.85 5.49
CA PRO A 111 -4.72 3.98 4.04
C PRO A 111 -3.72 5.06 3.60
N LEU A 112 -3.77 6.22 4.28
CA LEU A 112 -2.92 7.37 4.00
C LEU A 112 -1.46 7.06 4.34
N TYR A 113 -1.22 6.43 5.51
CA TYR A 113 0.13 6.01 5.90
C TYR A 113 0.72 4.97 4.95
N PHE A 114 -0.08 4.03 4.45
CA PHE A 114 0.39 3.10 3.41
C PHE A 114 0.66 3.79 2.08
N GLY A 115 -0.14 4.78 1.69
CA GLY A 115 0.11 5.59 0.49
C GLY A 115 1.44 6.34 0.56
N LEU A 116 1.73 6.95 1.72
CA LEU A 116 3.00 7.63 2.01
C LEU A 116 4.19 6.67 2.07
N LEU A 117 4.02 5.50 2.70
CA LEU A 117 5.05 4.46 2.68
C LEU A 117 5.35 4.00 1.24
N GLY A 118 4.31 3.88 0.42
CA GLY A 118 4.42 3.56 -1.01
C GLY A 118 5.27 4.57 -1.77
N SER A 119 5.07 5.87 -1.53
CA SER A 119 5.85 6.92 -2.21
C SER A 119 7.31 6.97 -1.74
N VAL A 120 7.58 6.70 -0.45
CA VAL A 120 8.96 6.53 0.01
C VAL A 120 9.63 5.34 -0.72
N GLY A 121 8.92 4.21 -0.86
CA GLY A 121 9.40 3.07 -1.62
C GLY A 121 9.58 3.35 -3.12
N SER A 122 8.73 4.22 -3.68
CA SER A 122 8.79 4.59 -5.11
C SER A 122 10.03 5.40 -5.45
N PHE A 123 10.53 6.22 -4.52
CA PHE A 123 11.78 6.96 -4.72
C PHE A 123 12.99 6.05 -4.87
N ILE A 124 12.99 4.87 -4.24
CA ILE A 124 14.05 3.87 -4.42
C ILE A 124 13.99 3.28 -5.84
N VAL A 125 12.78 2.99 -6.34
CA VAL A 125 12.59 2.46 -7.69
C VAL A 125 12.92 3.50 -8.76
N MET A 126 12.66 4.77 -8.48
CA MET A 126 12.94 5.89 -9.39
C MET A 126 14.42 5.97 -9.79
N THR A 127 15.35 5.49 -8.94
CA THR A 127 16.78 5.42 -9.27
C THR A 127 17.09 4.49 -10.45
N TYR A 128 16.27 3.45 -10.66
CA TYR A 128 16.47 2.46 -11.72
C TYR A 128 15.46 2.61 -12.87
N PHE A 129 14.22 2.95 -12.53
CA PHE A 129 13.10 3.11 -13.47
C PHE A 129 12.34 4.40 -13.14
N PRO A 130 12.83 5.57 -13.62
CA PRO A 130 12.28 6.87 -13.24
C PRO A 130 10.78 7.02 -13.46
N ASP A 131 10.30 6.64 -14.66
CA ASP A 131 8.89 6.77 -15.03
C ASP A 131 7.99 5.84 -14.19
N ALA A 132 8.45 4.63 -13.92
CA ALA A 132 7.74 3.66 -13.09
C ALA A 132 7.65 4.13 -11.63
N GLY A 133 8.77 4.64 -11.09
CA GLY A 133 8.84 5.19 -9.74
C GLY A 133 7.92 6.40 -9.55
N LEU A 134 7.91 7.33 -10.51
CA LEU A 134 7.01 8.49 -10.50
C LEU A 134 5.54 8.08 -10.56
N MET A 135 5.19 7.21 -11.52
CA MET A 135 3.81 6.74 -11.66
C MET A 135 3.31 6.06 -10.39
N PHE A 136 4.16 5.23 -9.77
CA PHE A 136 3.82 4.58 -8.50
C PHE A 136 3.68 5.58 -7.34
N ALA A 137 4.56 6.58 -7.23
CA ALA A 137 4.49 7.61 -6.19
C ALA A 137 3.13 8.32 -6.16
N TYR A 138 2.69 8.76 -7.35
CA TYR A 138 1.43 9.46 -7.52
C TYR A 138 0.25 8.54 -7.26
N ALA A 139 0.28 7.32 -7.80
CA ALA A 139 -0.79 6.36 -7.63
C ALA A 139 -0.96 5.92 -6.16
N SER A 140 0.11 5.60 -5.45
CA SER A 140 0.04 5.12 -4.06
C SER A 140 -0.54 6.18 -3.12
N THR A 141 -0.10 7.43 -3.28
CA THR A 141 -0.54 8.56 -2.46
C THR A 141 -2.00 8.90 -2.73
N ALA A 142 -2.37 9.04 -4.01
CA ALA A 142 -3.75 9.32 -4.39
C ALA A 142 -4.72 8.24 -3.88
N MET A 143 -4.33 6.96 -4.00
CA MET A 143 -5.14 5.85 -3.51
C MET A 143 -5.30 5.88 -1.99
N GLY A 144 -4.22 6.15 -1.24
CA GLY A 144 -4.26 6.28 0.22
C GLY A 144 -5.16 7.43 0.69
N ILE A 145 -5.08 8.58 0.02
CA ILE A 145 -5.94 9.75 0.30
C ILE A 145 -7.41 9.40 0.04
N ILE A 146 -7.73 8.91 -1.16
CA ILE A 146 -9.11 8.60 -1.55
C ILE A 146 -9.72 7.59 -0.57
N VAL A 147 -8.99 6.52 -0.27
CA VAL A 147 -9.50 5.48 0.62
C VAL A 147 -9.67 5.97 2.06
N SER A 148 -8.72 6.74 2.60
CA SER A 148 -8.84 7.34 3.93
C SER A 148 -10.02 8.31 4.01
N VAL A 149 -10.21 9.16 2.99
CA VAL A 149 -11.35 10.09 2.92
C VAL A 149 -12.68 9.34 2.93
N ILE A 150 -12.81 8.25 2.15
CA ILE A 150 -14.03 7.45 2.14
C ILE A 150 -14.27 6.81 3.52
N LEU A 151 -13.23 6.27 4.16
CA LEU A 151 -13.34 5.69 5.50
C LEU A 151 -13.76 6.75 6.53
N ARG A 152 -13.14 7.92 6.50
CA ARG A 152 -13.38 9.00 7.46
C ARG A 152 -14.76 9.63 7.28
N LEU A 153 -15.13 10.03 6.06
CA LEU A 153 -16.42 10.66 5.77
C LEU A 153 -17.59 9.66 5.74
N GLY A 154 -17.36 8.45 5.25
CA GLY A 154 -18.42 7.46 5.05
C GLY A 154 -18.71 6.60 6.29
N TYR A 155 -17.73 6.39 7.17
CA TYR A 155 -17.89 5.46 8.30
C TYR A 155 -17.58 6.10 9.65
N HIS A 156 -16.48 6.83 9.78
CA HIS A 156 -16.08 7.41 11.08
C HIS A 156 -17.00 8.56 11.51
N THR A 157 -17.14 9.58 10.66
CA THR A 157 -17.90 10.80 10.98
C THR A 157 -19.38 10.50 11.30
N PRO A 158 -20.11 9.71 10.50
CA PRO A 158 -21.52 9.43 10.78
C PRO A 158 -21.70 8.66 12.09
N LEU A 159 -20.82 7.68 12.36
CA LEU A 159 -20.88 6.92 13.60
C LEU A 159 -20.57 7.79 14.82
N LYS A 160 -19.57 8.68 14.72
CA LYS A 160 -19.25 9.63 15.79
C LYS A 160 -20.44 10.55 16.08
N GLN A 161 -21.14 11.04 15.05
CA GLN A 161 -22.35 11.85 15.21
C GLN A 161 -23.49 11.08 15.88
N GLU A 162 -23.75 9.83 15.44
CA GLU A 162 -24.77 8.96 16.04
C GLU A 162 -24.52 8.76 17.55
N LEU A 163 -23.28 8.45 17.93
CA LEU A 163 -22.92 8.21 19.34
C LEU A 163 -22.98 9.49 20.18
N LEU A 164 -22.60 10.64 19.63
CA LEU A 164 -22.69 11.92 20.33
C LEU A 164 -24.14 12.32 20.64
N THR A 165 -25.05 12.15 19.67
CA THR A 165 -26.48 12.41 19.88
C THR A 165 -27.06 11.43 20.91
N ALA A 166 -26.78 10.13 20.79
CA ALA A 166 -27.25 9.13 21.75
C ALA A 166 -26.72 9.37 23.18
N SER A 167 -25.49 9.85 23.31
CA SER A 167 -24.89 10.18 24.62
C SER A 167 -25.49 11.46 25.23
N ALA A 168 -25.93 12.40 24.40
CA ALA A 168 -26.57 13.63 24.86
C ALA A 168 -27.99 13.38 25.38
N ASP A 169 -28.74 12.48 24.74
CA ASP A 169 -30.11 12.11 25.13
C ASP A 169 -30.16 11.21 26.38
N ALA A 170 -29.03 10.58 26.75
CA ALA A 170 -28.92 9.71 27.93
C ALA A 170 -28.59 10.45 29.24
N LYS A 171 -28.40 11.77 29.19
CA LYS A 171 -28.17 12.65 30.37
C LYS A 171 -29.46 13.30 30.84
#